data_AF-A0A529M3K6-F1
#
_entry.id   AF-A0A529M3K6-F1
#
_cell.length_a   1.000
_cell.length_b   1.000
_cell.length_c   1.000
_cell.angle_alpha   90.00
_cell.angle_beta   90.00
_cell.angle_gamma   90.00
#
_symmetry.space_group_name_H-M   'P 1'
#
loop_
_entity.id
_entity.type
_entity.pdbx_description
1 polymer ?
#
loop_
_entity_poly.entity_id
_entity_poly.type
_entity_poly.pdbx_seq_one_letter_code
_entity_poly.pdbx_strand_id
1 'polypeptide(L)'
;MRLSINRRLIDQNERGDEGAFKFGFEPHQLDVKGLLGNIQLGYAYSAEFNGSRSNRNFVASDVLSIDIDGTMTLDQAVDDPFVASHATFIYTTVSHTPEKHHFRIGFALERTIVDRDELRAATRSLILKFGSDPNASDPSRIFFGNRSAEWVYFDGGIPTALLDELIAQGHGADKSDIESPRLASTRSNLSIREDQILVSAQGVSGPLRQFKRSEPLHCPFHKDEHASAFVIENKRGQKGIRCSACVQSFWATGYHDHYDFYSFEKAARAILQFPKLKSDLDEYFPHEDRDDFLSAARIEFVDEERLEPIQFLPGATFIRSPKGSGKTKRLQDLV
;
A
#
# COMPACT_ATOMS: atom_id res chain seq x y z
N MET A 1 -10.53 -13.17 -13.98
CA MET A 1 -10.50 -11.84 -13.38
C MET A 1 -11.79 -11.53 -12.65
N ARG A 2 -11.73 -11.53 -11.32
CA ARG A 2 -12.73 -11.06 -10.37
C ARG A 2 -12.71 -9.54 -10.30
N LEU A 3 -13.84 -8.92 -10.62
CA LEU A 3 -14.06 -7.47 -10.63
C LEU A 3 -15.56 -7.18 -10.69
N SER A 4 -15.97 -5.91 -10.61
CA SER A 4 -17.35 -5.51 -10.87
C SER A 4 -17.47 -4.60 -12.09
N ILE A 5 -18.53 -4.77 -12.88
CA ILE A 5 -18.89 -3.92 -14.02
C ILE A 5 -20.11 -3.07 -13.67
N ASN A 6 -20.11 -1.82 -14.10
CA ASN A 6 -21.26 -0.94 -14.00
C ASN A 6 -21.70 -0.45 -15.38
N ARG A 7 -22.80 -1.00 -15.88
CA ARG A 7 -23.36 -0.68 -17.21
C ARG A 7 -24.20 0.61 -17.25
N ARG A 8 -24.39 1.27 -16.09
CA ARG A 8 -25.09 2.55 -15.98
C ARG A 8 -24.15 3.73 -16.22
N LEU A 9 -22.86 3.55 -15.92
CA LEU A 9 -21.78 4.50 -16.21
C LEU A 9 -21.21 4.20 -17.60
N ILE A 10 -21.57 5.02 -18.59
CA ILE A 10 -21.11 4.92 -19.97
C ILE A 10 -20.31 6.18 -20.29
N ASP A 11 -19.10 6.02 -20.83
CA ASP A 11 -18.20 7.11 -21.25
C ASP A 11 -18.14 8.21 -20.18
N GLN A 12 -17.75 7.80 -18.97
CA GLN A 12 -17.97 8.54 -17.72
C GLN A 12 -19.41 8.41 -17.21
N ASN A 13 -20.23 9.46 -17.34
CA ASN A 13 -21.61 9.50 -16.87
C ASN A 13 -22.52 10.19 -17.89
N GLU A 14 -22.47 9.75 -19.15
CA GLU A 14 -23.29 10.31 -20.24
C GLU A 14 -24.79 10.37 -19.91
N ARG A 15 -25.28 9.41 -19.11
CA ARG A 15 -26.69 9.31 -18.72
C ARG A 15 -27.09 10.22 -17.56
N GLY A 16 -26.14 10.90 -16.90
CA GLY A 16 -26.43 11.75 -15.74
C GLY A 16 -26.96 10.97 -14.53
N ASP A 17 -26.60 9.70 -14.37
CA ASP A 17 -27.09 8.84 -13.29
C ASP A 17 -26.17 8.93 -12.07
N GLU A 18 -26.39 9.95 -11.24
CA GLU A 18 -25.63 10.19 -10.01
C GLU A 18 -25.63 8.97 -9.04
N GLY A 19 -26.69 8.15 -9.07
CA GLY A 19 -26.75 6.94 -8.26
C GLY A 19 -25.75 5.87 -8.70
N ALA A 20 -25.36 5.88 -9.98
CA ALA A 20 -24.48 4.87 -10.55
C ALA A 20 -23.04 4.93 -10.02
N PHE A 21 -22.58 6.07 -9.50
CA PHE A 21 -21.26 6.16 -8.86
C PHE A 21 -21.16 5.31 -7.58
N LYS A 22 -22.29 4.94 -6.97
CA LYS A 22 -22.35 4.11 -5.75
C LYS A 22 -22.97 2.73 -5.99
N PHE A 23 -23.95 2.63 -6.89
CA PHE A 23 -24.76 1.44 -7.13
C PHE A 23 -24.61 0.93 -8.57
N GLY A 24 -24.91 -0.36 -8.79
CA GLY A 24 -24.89 -0.97 -10.13
C GLY A 24 -23.54 -1.58 -10.54
N PHE A 25 -22.58 -1.66 -9.62
CA PHE A 25 -21.37 -2.46 -9.78
C PHE A 25 -21.72 -3.94 -9.51
N GLU A 26 -21.94 -4.70 -10.57
CA GLU A 26 -22.30 -6.11 -10.50
C GLU A 26 -21.02 -6.98 -10.58
N PRO A 27 -20.82 -7.94 -9.66
CA PRO A 27 -19.63 -8.79 -9.65
C PRO A 27 -19.61 -9.74 -10.84
N HIS A 28 -18.44 -9.89 -11.46
CA HIS A 28 -18.22 -10.79 -12.59
C HIS A 28 -16.86 -11.51 -12.46
N GLN A 29 -16.79 -12.67 -13.09
CA GLN A 29 -15.54 -13.37 -13.36
C GLN A 29 -15.31 -13.36 -14.87
N LEU A 30 -14.46 -12.46 -15.35
CA LEU A 30 -14.17 -12.24 -16.76
C LEU A 30 -12.74 -12.65 -17.10
N ASP A 31 -12.47 -12.98 -18.36
CA ASP A 31 -11.11 -12.95 -18.89
C ASP A 31 -10.75 -11.53 -19.36
N VAL A 32 -9.51 -11.32 -19.80
CA VAL A 32 -9.02 -10.01 -20.26
C VAL A 32 -9.86 -9.47 -21.43
N LYS A 33 -10.22 -10.34 -22.37
CA LYS A 33 -11.05 -9.98 -23.52
C LYS A 33 -12.44 -9.52 -23.09
N GLY A 34 -13.05 -10.22 -22.14
CA GLY A 34 -14.34 -9.86 -21.56
C GLY A 34 -14.30 -8.48 -20.89
N LEU A 35 -13.26 -8.17 -20.11
CA LEU A 35 -13.10 -6.84 -19.53
C LEU A 35 -12.92 -5.76 -20.62
N LEU A 36 -12.01 -5.97 -21.57
CA LEU A 36 -11.77 -5.02 -22.66
C LEU A 36 -13.03 -4.77 -23.50
N GLY A 37 -13.83 -5.80 -23.75
CA GLY A 37 -15.12 -5.66 -24.43
C GLY A 37 -16.11 -4.78 -23.65
N ASN A 38 -16.15 -4.88 -22.32
CA ASN A 38 -16.98 -3.97 -21.51
C ASN A 38 -16.46 -2.53 -21.54
N ILE A 39 -15.13 -2.34 -21.51
CA ILE A 39 -14.49 -1.02 -21.64
C ILE A 39 -14.84 -0.37 -22.98
N GLN A 40 -14.79 -1.13 -24.07
CA GLN A 40 -15.16 -0.68 -25.43
C GLN A 40 -16.66 -0.39 -25.60
N LEU A 41 -17.52 -0.94 -24.74
CA LEU A 41 -18.93 -0.55 -24.66
C LEU A 41 -19.15 0.72 -23.82
N GLY A 42 -18.08 1.31 -23.30
CA GLY A 42 -18.10 2.50 -22.45
C GLY A 42 -18.33 2.20 -20.97
N TYR A 43 -18.54 0.94 -20.59
CA TYR A 43 -18.91 0.56 -19.22
C TYR A 43 -17.78 0.75 -18.24
N ALA A 44 -18.10 1.28 -17.06
CA ALA A 44 -17.15 1.39 -15.97
C ALA A 44 -16.89 0.05 -15.31
N TYR A 45 -15.70 -0.11 -14.74
CA TYR A 45 -15.36 -1.24 -13.87
C TYR A 45 -14.66 -0.76 -12.60
N SER A 46 -14.57 -1.66 -11.63
CA SER A 46 -13.86 -1.46 -10.36
C SER A 46 -13.56 -2.84 -9.75
N ALA A 47 -13.02 -2.89 -8.54
CA ALA A 47 -12.90 -4.13 -7.78
C ALA A 47 -14.26 -4.84 -7.59
N GLU A 48 -14.23 -6.10 -7.17
CA GLU A 48 -15.44 -6.83 -6.78
C GLU A 48 -15.97 -6.32 -5.44
N PHE A 49 -17.28 -6.07 -5.35
CA PHE A 49 -17.94 -5.67 -4.10
C PHE A 49 -19.11 -6.58 -3.73
N ASN A 50 -19.35 -6.72 -2.42
CA ASN A 50 -20.57 -7.26 -1.87
C ASN A 50 -21.49 -6.12 -1.41
N GLY A 51 -22.36 -5.65 -2.31
CA GLY A 51 -23.26 -4.51 -2.08
C GLY A 51 -22.81 -3.25 -2.80
N SER A 52 -23.10 -2.07 -2.23
CA SER A 52 -22.72 -0.80 -2.86
C SER A 52 -21.19 -0.62 -2.93
N ARG A 53 -20.68 0.03 -3.97
CA ARG A 53 -19.25 0.34 -4.11
C ARG A 53 -18.76 1.14 -2.90
N SER A 54 -17.90 0.52 -2.10
CA SER A 54 -17.18 1.17 -0.99
C SER A 54 -16.05 0.26 -0.50
N ASN A 55 -15.04 0.84 0.14
CA ASN A 55 -13.93 0.09 0.74
C ASN A 55 -14.35 -0.89 1.85
N ARG A 56 -15.54 -0.70 2.43
CA ARG A 56 -16.10 -1.63 3.43
C ARG A 56 -16.70 -2.88 2.78
N ASN A 57 -17.13 -2.77 1.53
CA ASN A 57 -17.77 -3.84 0.78
C ASN A 57 -16.81 -4.51 -0.21
N PHE A 58 -15.52 -4.16 -0.20
CA PHE A 58 -14.51 -4.80 -1.03
C PHE A 58 -14.46 -6.30 -0.79
N VAL A 59 -14.41 -7.08 -1.87
CA VAL A 59 -14.33 -8.55 -1.81
C VAL A 59 -13.03 -9.04 -2.43
N ALA A 60 -12.73 -8.62 -3.65
CA ALA A 60 -11.58 -9.11 -4.39
C ALA A 60 -11.19 -8.21 -5.57
N SER A 61 -9.96 -8.34 -6.06
CA SER A 61 -9.58 -7.91 -7.40
C SER A 61 -8.53 -8.84 -8.00
N ASP A 62 -8.68 -9.15 -9.29
CA ASP A 62 -7.66 -9.82 -10.12
C ASP A 62 -6.98 -8.84 -11.09
N VAL A 63 -7.23 -7.53 -10.94
CA VAL A 63 -6.66 -6.49 -11.80
C VAL A 63 -6.23 -5.28 -10.97
N LEU A 64 -5.05 -4.74 -11.27
CA LEU A 64 -4.63 -3.40 -10.86
C LEU A 64 -4.76 -2.47 -12.06
N SER A 65 -5.25 -1.25 -11.83
CA SER A 65 -5.32 -0.22 -12.86
C SER A 65 -4.84 1.11 -12.29
N ILE A 66 -4.12 1.87 -13.10
CA ILE A 66 -3.65 3.22 -12.76
C ILE A 66 -4.08 4.22 -13.84
N ASP A 67 -4.36 5.45 -13.41
CA ASP A 67 -4.61 6.58 -14.30
C ASP A 67 -3.28 7.26 -14.65
N ILE A 68 -3.05 7.53 -15.93
CA ILE A 68 -1.93 8.31 -16.44
C ILE A 68 -2.50 9.61 -16.99
N ASP A 69 -2.24 10.71 -16.29
CA ASP A 69 -2.77 12.04 -16.61
C ASP A 69 -1.62 13.01 -16.91
N GLY A 70 -1.03 12.87 -18.11
CA GLY A 70 0.04 13.75 -18.59
C GLY A 70 1.44 13.49 -18.02
N THR A 71 1.65 12.42 -17.24
CA THR A 71 2.97 12.05 -16.69
C THR A 71 3.87 11.39 -17.74
N MET A 72 3.28 10.82 -18.79
CA MET A 72 3.96 10.27 -19.97
C MET A 72 3.00 10.19 -21.15
N THR A 73 3.54 10.10 -22.36
CA THR A 73 2.77 9.84 -23.58
C THR A 73 2.40 8.36 -23.70
N LEU A 74 1.45 8.04 -24.59
CA LEU A 74 1.05 6.66 -24.86
C LEU A 74 2.24 5.83 -25.38
N ASP A 75 3.00 6.37 -26.33
CA ASP A 75 4.19 5.71 -26.90
C ASP A 75 5.26 5.46 -25.82
N GLN A 76 5.50 6.44 -24.95
CA GLN A 76 6.43 6.28 -23.82
C GLN A 76 5.99 5.19 -22.85
N ALA A 77 4.68 5.02 -22.64
CA ALA A 77 4.17 3.93 -21.81
C ALA A 77 4.36 2.58 -22.49
N VAL A 78 4.08 2.47 -23.79
CA VAL A 78 4.28 1.23 -24.57
C VAL A 78 5.75 0.79 -24.54
N ASP A 79 6.68 1.75 -24.62
CA ASP A 79 8.12 1.50 -24.60
C ASP A 79 8.71 1.34 -23.19
N ASP A 80 7.94 1.59 -22.13
CA ASP A 80 8.43 1.43 -20.75
C ASP A 80 8.71 -0.06 -20.46
N PRO A 81 9.92 -0.43 -20.01
CA PRO A 81 10.28 -1.84 -19.81
C PRO A 81 9.39 -2.59 -18.83
N PHE A 82 8.84 -1.91 -17.81
CA PHE A 82 7.94 -2.55 -16.86
C PHE A 82 6.55 -2.75 -17.48
N VAL A 83 6.05 -1.77 -18.22
CA VAL A 83 4.78 -1.91 -18.96
C VAL A 83 4.90 -3.01 -20.00
N ALA A 84 5.93 -3.00 -20.84
CA ALA A 84 6.15 -4.02 -21.86
C ALA A 84 6.25 -5.44 -21.28
N SER A 85 6.75 -5.59 -20.06
CA SER A 85 6.92 -6.90 -19.40
C SER A 85 5.69 -7.36 -18.60
N HIS A 86 4.92 -6.43 -18.02
CA HIS A 86 3.93 -6.77 -16.99
C HIS A 86 2.53 -6.19 -17.21
N ALA A 87 2.37 -5.18 -18.06
CA ALA A 87 1.03 -4.69 -18.38
C ALA A 87 0.24 -5.74 -19.15
N THR A 88 -1.07 -5.65 -19.06
CA THR A 88 -2.01 -6.51 -19.79
C THR A 88 -2.76 -5.69 -20.85
N PHE A 89 -3.06 -4.43 -20.55
CA PHE A 89 -3.66 -3.53 -21.52
C PHE A 89 -3.40 -2.07 -21.18
N ILE A 90 -3.49 -1.22 -22.21
CA ILE A 90 -3.64 0.21 -22.08
C ILE A 90 -4.90 0.63 -22.83
N TYR A 91 -5.63 1.62 -22.32
CA TYR A 91 -6.70 2.27 -23.09
C TYR A 91 -6.83 3.76 -22.79
N THR A 92 -7.20 4.55 -23.80
CA THR A 92 -7.38 6.01 -23.67
C THR A 92 -8.70 6.34 -22.98
N THR A 93 -8.66 7.35 -22.11
CA THR A 93 -9.87 7.84 -21.43
C THR A 93 -10.67 8.76 -22.34
N VAL A 94 -11.92 9.08 -21.96
CA VAL A 94 -12.79 10.01 -22.72
C VAL A 94 -12.17 11.40 -22.88
N SER A 95 -11.33 11.85 -21.95
CA SER A 95 -10.69 13.18 -21.98
C SER A 95 -9.33 13.18 -22.68
N HIS A 96 -8.93 12.06 -23.30
CA HIS A 96 -7.68 11.95 -24.04
C HIS A 96 -7.69 12.84 -25.29
N THR A 97 -6.60 13.55 -25.54
CA THR A 97 -6.30 14.17 -26.85
C THR A 97 -4.83 13.95 -27.19
N PRO A 98 -4.42 14.11 -28.47
CA PRO A 98 -3.01 14.03 -28.85
C PRO A 98 -2.09 15.01 -28.09
N GLU A 99 -2.64 16.12 -27.58
CA GLU A 99 -1.91 17.11 -26.77
C GLU A 99 -1.99 16.82 -25.27
N LYS A 100 -2.99 16.05 -24.83
CA LYS A 100 -3.26 15.70 -23.43
C LYS A 100 -3.45 14.20 -23.28
N HIS A 101 -2.34 13.53 -23.04
CA HIS A 101 -2.32 12.08 -22.89
C HIS A 101 -2.96 11.65 -21.57
N HIS A 102 -4.24 11.30 -21.64
CA HIS A 102 -4.97 10.67 -20.53
C HIS A 102 -5.34 9.23 -20.89
N PHE A 103 -4.72 8.26 -20.23
CA PHE A 103 -4.97 6.84 -20.48
C PHE A 103 -4.82 6.03 -19.20
N ARG A 104 -5.17 4.75 -19.25
CA ARG A 104 -5.04 3.83 -18.12
C ARG A 104 -4.21 2.63 -18.50
N ILE A 105 -3.39 2.17 -17.56
CA ILE A 105 -2.63 0.93 -17.69
C ILE A 105 -3.25 -0.08 -16.73
N GLY A 106 -3.65 -1.24 -17.27
CA GLY A 106 -4.22 -2.35 -16.52
C GLY A 106 -3.27 -3.55 -16.48
N PHE A 107 -3.21 -4.19 -15.32
CA PHE A 107 -2.34 -5.33 -15.02
C PHE A 107 -3.19 -6.45 -14.44
N ALA A 108 -3.35 -7.54 -15.18
CA ALA A 108 -3.95 -8.77 -14.66
C ALA A 108 -2.99 -9.40 -13.64
N LEU A 109 -3.57 -9.98 -12.59
CA LEU A 109 -2.82 -10.57 -11.48
C LEU A 109 -2.85 -12.09 -11.57
N GLU A 110 -1.71 -12.72 -11.30
CA GLU A 110 -1.64 -14.19 -11.20
C GLU A 110 -2.44 -14.73 -10.01
N ARG A 111 -2.45 -13.99 -8.88
CA ARG A 111 -3.27 -14.30 -7.70
C ARG A 111 -4.32 -13.22 -7.45
N THR A 112 -5.48 -13.65 -6.96
CA THR A 112 -6.52 -12.75 -6.46
C THR A 112 -6.05 -12.02 -5.20
N ILE A 113 -6.25 -10.72 -5.16
CA ILE A 113 -6.14 -9.93 -3.93
C ILE A 113 -7.50 -9.92 -3.24
N VAL A 114 -7.58 -10.39 -2.00
CA VAL A 114 -8.80 -10.39 -1.17
C VAL A 114 -8.71 -9.43 0.03
N ASP A 115 -7.53 -8.88 0.29
CA ASP A 115 -7.33 -7.82 1.28
C ASP A 115 -7.29 -6.45 0.57
N ARG A 116 -8.19 -5.55 0.97
CA ARG A 116 -8.25 -4.19 0.41
C ARG A 116 -6.97 -3.39 0.65
N ASP A 117 -6.26 -3.66 1.74
CA ASP A 117 -5.05 -2.93 2.10
C ASP A 117 -3.85 -3.41 1.28
N GLU A 118 -3.82 -4.69 0.87
CA GLU A 118 -2.92 -5.19 -0.18
C GLU A 118 -3.20 -4.49 -1.52
N LEU A 119 -4.47 -4.38 -1.93
CA LEU A 119 -4.83 -3.73 -3.20
C LEU A 119 -4.40 -2.25 -3.21
N ARG A 120 -4.64 -1.55 -2.09
CA ARG A 120 -4.20 -0.16 -1.91
C ARG A 120 -2.67 -0.05 -2.01
N ALA A 121 -1.95 -0.91 -1.31
CA ALA A 121 -0.50 -0.91 -1.29
C ALA A 121 0.09 -1.16 -2.68
N ALA A 122 -0.38 -2.19 -3.38
CA ALA A 122 0.08 -2.52 -4.73
C ALA A 122 -0.22 -1.39 -5.73
N THR A 123 -1.46 -0.86 -5.73
CA THR A 123 -1.85 0.27 -6.58
C THR A 123 -0.98 1.49 -6.31
N ARG A 124 -0.68 1.78 -5.03
CA ARG A 124 0.19 2.90 -4.64
C ARG A 124 1.61 2.74 -5.20
N SER A 125 2.19 1.55 -5.13
CA SER A 125 3.53 1.29 -5.69
C SER A 125 3.59 1.56 -7.19
N LEU A 126 2.53 1.18 -7.92
CA LEU A 126 2.39 1.52 -9.34
C LEU A 126 2.22 3.04 -9.55
N ILE A 127 1.37 3.71 -8.76
CA ILE A 127 1.21 5.17 -8.81
C ILE A 127 2.54 5.89 -8.62
N LEU A 128 3.33 5.48 -7.61
CA LEU A 128 4.67 6.05 -7.38
C LEU A 128 5.58 5.80 -8.58
N LYS A 129 5.56 4.58 -9.12
CA LYS A 129 6.40 4.19 -10.26
C LYS A 129 6.13 5.04 -11.51
N PHE A 130 4.86 5.37 -11.77
CA PHE A 130 4.43 6.08 -12.97
C PHE A 130 4.10 7.57 -12.75
N GLY A 131 4.30 8.07 -11.52
CA GLY A 131 4.05 9.47 -11.17
C GLY A 131 2.58 9.89 -11.20
N SER A 132 1.64 8.94 -11.16
CA SER A 132 0.20 9.19 -11.19
C SER A 132 -0.31 9.95 -9.96
N ASP A 133 -1.60 10.34 -9.94
CA ASP A 133 -2.23 10.97 -8.79
C ASP A 133 -2.04 10.14 -7.50
N PRO A 134 -1.36 10.66 -6.46
CA PRO A 134 -1.08 9.93 -5.23
C PRO A 134 -2.34 9.51 -4.45
N ASN A 135 -3.48 10.15 -4.72
CA ASN A 135 -4.76 9.82 -4.09
C ASN A 135 -5.53 8.71 -4.82
N ALA A 136 -5.00 8.18 -5.92
CA ALA A 136 -5.67 7.19 -6.76
C ALA A 136 -5.57 5.74 -6.27
N SER A 137 -5.04 5.49 -5.07
CA SER A 137 -4.86 4.15 -4.51
C SER A 137 -6.11 3.55 -3.82
N ASP A 138 -7.26 4.23 -3.89
CA ASP A 138 -8.52 3.77 -3.31
C ASP A 138 -8.96 2.40 -3.90
N PRO A 139 -9.10 1.34 -3.09
CA PRO A 139 -9.60 0.03 -3.54
C PRO A 139 -10.96 0.07 -4.24
N SER A 140 -11.75 1.10 -3.95
CA SER A 140 -13.05 1.32 -4.56
C SER A 140 -13.02 2.23 -5.79
N ARG A 141 -11.85 2.60 -6.33
CA ARG A 141 -11.74 3.51 -7.47
C ARG A 141 -12.50 3.00 -8.70
N ILE A 142 -13.16 3.91 -9.39
CA ILE A 142 -13.90 3.64 -10.62
C ILE A 142 -12.98 3.89 -11.81
N PHE A 143 -12.92 2.94 -12.73
CA PHE A 143 -12.28 3.11 -14.02
C PHE A 143 -13.34 3.12 -15.11
N PHE A 144 -13.56 4.28 -15.73
CA PHE A 144 -14.57 4.43 -16.77
C PHE A 144 -14.13 3.76 -18.07
N GLY A 145 -15.08 3.14 -18.77
CA GLY A 145 -14.89 2.74 -20.16
C GLY A 145 -14.91 3.95 -21.10
N ASN A 146 -14.60 3.69 -22.37
CA ASN A 146 -14.67 4.68 -23.44
C ASN A 146 -14.93 3.96 -24.77
N ARG A 147 -16.09 4.23 -25.40
CA ARG A 147 -16.47 3.64 -26.70
C ARG A 147 -15.54 4.04 -27.85
N SER A 148 -14.86 5.17 -27.71
CA SER A 148 -13.89 5.67 -28.67
C SER A 148 -12.44 5.41 -28.23
N ALA A 149 -12.22 4.48 -27.29
CA ALA A 149 -10.89 4.20 -26.78
C ALA A 149 -9.96 3.66 -27.87
N GLU A 150 -8.79 4.26 -27.97
CA GLU A 150 -7.61 3.58 -28.49
C GLU A 150 -7.09 2.65 -27.40
N TRP A 151 -6.64 1.45 -27.77
CA TRP A 151 -6.15 0.48 -26.81
C TRP A 151 -4.97 -0.29 -27.36
N VAL A 152 -4.12 -0.73 -26.44
CA VAL A 152 -2.99 -1.62 -26.70
C VAL A 152 -3.16 -2.84 -25.80
N TYR A 153 -3.00 -4.03 -26.37
CA TYR A 153 -3.02 -5.28 -25.62
C TYR A 153 -1.60 -5.80 -25.45
N PHE A 154 -1.31 -6.31 -24.26
CA PHE A 154 -0.05 -6.93 -23.89
C PHE A 154 -0.34 -8.32 -23.36
N ASP A 155 0.49 -9.30 -23.70
CA ASP A 155 0.41 -10.65 -23.13
C ASP A 155 1.17 -10.76 -21.81
N GLY A 156 1.04 -9.72 -20.99
CA GLY A 156 1.69 -9.60 -19.69
C GLY A 156 0.69 -9.71 -18.53
N GLY A 157 1.27 -9.70 -17.34
CA GLY A 157 0.56 -9.68 -16.07
C GLY A 157 1.57 -9.55 -14.94
N ILE A 158 1.09 -9.33 -13.74
CA ILE A 158 1.93 -9.28 -12.54
C ILE A 158 1.97 -10.68 -11.90
N PRO A 159 3.14 -11.35 -11.90
CA PRO A 159 3.32 -12.60 -11.18
C PRO A 159 3.21 -12.39 -9.68
N THR A 160 2.91 -13.46 -8.94
CA THR A 160 2.71 -13.44 -7.49
C THR A 160 3.89 -12.82 -6.74
N ALA A 161 5.12 -13.20 -7.10
CA ALA A 161 6.33 -12.67 -6.46
C ALA A 161 6.46 -11.15 -6.63
N LEU A 162 6.20 -10.64 -7.85
CA LEU A 162 6.23 -9.21 -8.12
C LEU A 162 5.08 -8.48 -7.41
N LEU A 163 3.90 -9.10 -7.33
CA LEU A 163 2.79 -8.53 -6.58
C LEU A 163 3.15 -8.37 -5.10
N ASP A 164 3.77 -9.39 -4.49
CA ASP A 164 4.20 -9.34 -3.10
C ASP A 164 5.26 -8.25 -2.87
N GLU A 165 6.17 -8.02 -3.83
CA GLU A 165 7.12 -6.89 -3.80
C GLU A 165 6.39 -5.53 -3.86
N LEU A 166 5.42 -5.37 -4.75
CA LEU A 166 4.63 -4.14 -4.88
C LEU A 166 3.83 -3.86 -3.61
N ILE A 167 3.21 -4.89 -3.03
CA ILE A 167 2.49 -4.81 -1.76
C ILE A 167 3.44 -4.39 -0.63
N ALA A 168 4.60 -5.06 -0.52
CA ALA A 168 5.60 -4.75 0.49
C ALA A 168 6.14 -3.32 0.38
N GLN A 169 6.30 -2.81 -0.84
CA GLN A 169 6.69 -1.42 -1.09
C GLN A 169 5.61 -0.43 -0.66
N GLY A 170 4.35 -0.72 -0.97
CA GLY A 170 3.23 0.18 -0.67
C GLY A 170 2.85 0.19 0.81
N HIS A 171 3.16 -0.86 1.56
CA HIS A 171 2.87 -0.94 2.99
C HIS A 171 3.63 0.11 3.80
N GLY A 172 2.88 0.84 4.64
CA GLY A 172 3.43 1.79 5.60
C GLY A 172 3.62 3.22 5.10
N ALA A 173 3.46 3.51 3.80
CA ALA A 173 3.59 4.89 3.31
C ALA A 173 2.43 5.82 3.77
N ASP A 174 1.33 5.27 4.30
CA ASP A 174 0.10 5.98 4.68
C ASP A 174 -0.30 5.80 6.16
N LYS A 175 0.57 6.22 7.09
CA LYS A 175 0.07 6.66 8.41
C LYS A 175 0.03 8.19 8.44
N SER A 176 -1.03 8.74 7.87
CA SER A 176 -1.44 10.11 8.17
C SER A 176 -2.11 10.13 9.55
N ASP A 177 -1.46 10.78 10.51
CA ASP A 177 -2.14 11.23 11.73
C ASP A 177 -3.20 12.26 11.26
N ILE A 178 -4.48 11.99 11.54
CA ILE A 178 -5.63 12.86 11.18
C ILE A 178 -5.52 14.29 11.78
N GLU A 179 -4.52 14.58 12.62
CA GLU A 179 -4.31 15.89 13.25
C GLU A 179 -2.87 16.45 13.14
N SER A 180 -2.00 15.92 12.27
CA SER A 180 -0.64 16.47 12.09
C SER A 180 -0.23 16.57 10.61
N PRO A 181 0.23 17.73 10.11
CA PRO A 181 0.66 17.90 8.72
C PRO A 181 1.94 17.13 8.36
N ARG A 182 2.48 16.32 9.28
CA ARG A 182 3.66 15.49 9.06
C ARG A 182 3.25 14.02 8.97
N LEU A 183 3.32 13.47 7.77
CA LEU A 183 3.25 12.01 7.55
C LEU A 183 4.33 11.33 8.40
N ALA A 184 3.94 10.33 9.19
CA ALA A 184 4.89 9.53 9.95
C ALA A 184 5.68 8.66 8.96
N SER A 185 6.98 8.95 8.79
CA SER A 185 7.83 8.15 7.90
C SER A 185 7.94 6.73 8.43
N THR A 186 7.64 5.74 7.61
CA THR A 186 7.83 4.33 7.96
C THR A 186 9.12 3.77 7.39
N ARG A 187 9.52 2.60 7.89
CA ARG A 187 10.63 1.85 7.29
C ARG A 187 10.08 0.95 6.21
N SER A 188 10.64 1.03 5.00
CA SER A 188 10.33 0.09 3.93
C SER A 188 10.90 -1.29 4.23
N ASN A 189 10.23 -2.34 3.74
CA ASN A 189 10.78 -3.69 3.70
C ASN A 189 11.81 -3.85 2.58
N LEU A 190 11.84 -2.94 1.61
CA LEU A 190 12.86 -2.91 0.56
C LEU A 190 14.18 -2.39 1.12
N SER A 191 15.26 -3.05 0.74
CA SER A 191 16.62 -2.69 1.12
C SER A 191 17.44 -2.21 -0.08
N ILE A 192 18.36 -1.30 0.17
CA ILE A 192 19.35 -0.87 -0.83
C ILE A 192 20.48 -1.90 -0.82
N ARG A 193 20.80 -2.48 -1.97
CA ARG A 193 21.93 -3.41 -2.07
C ARG A 193 23.24 -2.64 -1.96
N GLU A 194 24.28 -3.26 -1.41
CA GLU A 194 25.58 -2.58 -1.24
C GLU A 194 26.24 -2.15 -2.56
N ASP A 195 25.91 -2.85 -3.65
CA ASP A 195 26.39 -2.62 -5.00
C ASP A 195 25.43 -1.78 -5.85
N GLN A 196 24.26 -1.41 -5.32
CA GLN A 196 23.26 -0.66 -6.05
C GLN A 196 23.77 0.75 -6.34
N ILE A 197 23.80 1.11 -7.63
CA ILE A 197 24.19 2.44 -8.08
C ILE A 197 23.02 3.39 -7.85
N LEU A 198 23.27 4.43 -7.05
CA LEU A 198 22.35 5.54 -6.80
C LEU A 198 22.88 6.78 -7.53
N VAL A 199 21.97 7.71 -7.83
CA VAL A 199 22.26 8.95 -8.55
C VAL A 199 21.91 10.14 -7.65
N SER A 200 22.87 11.03 -7.42
CA SER A 200 22.65 12.29 -6.70
C SER A 200 21.88 13.30 -7.55
N ALA A 201 21.32 14.33 -6.92
CA ALA A 201 20.70 15.46 -7.61
C ALA A 201 21.67 16.19 -8.58
N GLN A 202 22.99 16.04 -8.39
CA GLN A 202 24.03 16.61 -9.24
C GLN A 202 24.47 15.67 -10.37
N GLY A 203 23.83 14.52 -10.53
CA GLY A 203 24.16 13.52 -11.55
C GLY A 203 25.35 12.63 -11.21
N VAL A 204 25.95 12.77 -10.02
CA VAL A 204 27.02 11.86 -9.56
C VAL A 204 26.42 10.50 -9.24
N SER A 205 26.99 9.45 -9.83
CA SER A 205 26.56 8.06 -9.64
C SER A 205 27.54 7.29 -8.75
N GLY A 206 27.01 6.46 -7.84
CA GLY A 206 27.83 5.64 -6.97
C GLY A 206 27.01 4.79 -5.99
N PRO A 207 27.63 3.86 -5.24
CA PRO A 207 26.96 3.15 -4.15
C PRO A 207 26.67 4.06 -2.95
N LEU A 208 25.65 3.72 -2.16
CA LEU A 208 25.18 4.50 -1.00
C LEU A 208 26.30 4.96 -0.04
N ARG A 209 27.33 4.13 0.15
CA ARG A 209 28.46 4.43 1.03
C ARG A 209 29.22 5.71 0.65
N GLN A 210 29.22 6.08 -0.63
CA GLN A 210 29.97 7.25 -1.15
C GLN A 210 29.29 8.59 -0.84
N PHE A 211 27.97 8.59 -0.67
CA PHE A 211 27.21 9.81 -0.44
C PHE A 211 27.21 10.21 1.04
N LYS A 212 27.27 11.51 1.31
CA LYS A 212 27.29 12.07 2.67
C LYS A 212 25.88 12.14 3.25
N ARG A 213 25.77 12.19 4.57
CA ARG A 213 24.48 12.42 5.24
C ARG A 213 23.81 13.69 4.71
N SER A 214 22.50 13.62 4.51
CA SER A 214 21.65 14.67 3.94
C SER A 214 21.91 15.00 2.47
N GLU A 215 22.76 14.24 1.78
CA GLU A 215 22.97 14.42 0.34
C GLU A 215 21.70 14.03 -0.43
N PRO A 216 21.19 14.90 -1.33
CA PRO A 216 19.97 14.63 -2.09
C PRO A 216 20.23 13.61 -3.21
N LEU A 217 19.38 12.60 -3.30
CA LEU A 217 19.44 11.51 -4.27
C LEU A 217 18.11 11.36 -5.01
N HIS A 218 18.17 10.90 -6.25
CA HIS A 218 17.03 10.30 -6.93
C HIS A 218 16.64 9.00 -6.23
N CYS A 219 15.35 8.77 -6.04
CA CYS A 219 14.88 7.56 -5.37
C CYS A 219 15.10 6.35 -6.30
N PRO A 220 15.72 5.26 -5.82
CA PRO A 220 15.89 4.07 -6.65
C PRO A 220 14.62 3.20 -6.75
N PHE A 221 13.56 3.54 -6.01
CA PHE A 221 12.33 2.74 -5.90
C PHE A 221 11.12 3.37 -6.59
N HIS A 222 11.26 4.57 -7.15
CA HIS A 222 10.28 5.16 -8.05
C HIS A 222 10.97 6.14 -9.00
N LYS A 223 10.28 6.58 -10.06
CA LYS A 223 10.84 7.54 -11.01
C LYS A 223 10.58 8.96 -10.52
N ASP A 224 11.64 9.74 -10.29
CA ASP A 224 11.53 11.15 -9.92
C ASP A 224 12.30 12.05 -10.91
N GLU A 225 11.65 13.11 -11.38
CA GLU A 225 12.31 14.14 -12.21
C GLU A 225 13.26 15.01 -11.36
N HIS A 226 12.93 15.16 -10.08
CA HIS A 226 13.72 15.89 -9.11
C HIS A 226 14.04 14.96 -7.93
N ALA A 227 15.27 15.03 -7.42
CA ALA A 227 15.71 14.21 -6.29
C ALA A 227 14.72 14.30 -5.10
N SER A 228 14.02 13.20 -4.84
CA SER A 228 13.02 13.08 -3.79
C SER A 228 13.54 12.41 -2.52
N ALA A 229 14.75 11.85 -2.57
CA ALA A 229 15.38 11.15 -1.46
C ALA A 229 16.60 11.92 -0.93
N PHE A 230 16.98 11.61 0.30
CA PHE A 230 18.24 12.07 0.87
C PHE A 230 18.85 11.02 1.79
N VAL A 231 20.17 11.03 1.89
CA VAL A 231 20.91 10.07 2.73
C VAL A 231 20.61 10.31 4.20
N ILE A 232 20.25 9.25 4.92
CA ILE A 232 20.13 9.22 6.37
C ILE A 232 21.20 8.30 6.95
N GLU A 233 21.61 8.58 8.18
CA GLU A 233 22.61 7.79 8.89
C GLU A 233 22.18 7.62 10.34
N ASN A 234 22.22 6.39 10.87
CA ASN A 234 21.89 6.13 12.27
C ASN A 234 23.09 6.44 13.19
N LYS A 235 22.89 6.34 14.51
CA LYS A 235 23.96 6.58 15.50
C LYS A 235 25.17 5.62 15.39
N ARG A 236 25.05 4.53 14.64
CA ARG A 236 26.10 3.52 14.43
C ARG A 236 26.80 3.67 13.08
N GLY A 237 26.49 4.72 12.31
CA GLY A 237 27.09 4.98 11.01
C GLY A 237 26.52 4.14 9.86
N GLN A 238 25.47 3.34 10.09
CA GLN A 238 24.79 2.64 9.00
C GLN A 238 23.99 3.67 8.19
N LYS A 239 24.08 3.59 6.87
CA LYS A 239 23.40 4.50 5.95
C LYS A 239 22.12 3.90 5.39
N GLY A 240 21.18 4.79 5.10
CA GLY A 240 19.97 4.52 4.33
C GLY A 240 19.61 5.76 3.52
N ILE A 241 18.45 5.75 2.87
CA ILE A 241 17.84 6.95 2.29
C ILE A 241 16.46 7.14 2.90
N ARG A 242 16.04 8.40 3.04
CA ARG A 242 14.64 8.76 3.28
C ARG A 242 14.11 9.43 2.03
N CYS A 243 12.98 8.95 1.53
CA CYS A 243 12.28 9.53 0.40
C CYS A 243 11.00 10.23 0.86
N SER A 244 10.81 11.48 0.43
CA SER A 244 9.60 12.24 0.73
C SER A 244 8.38 11.73 -0.06
N ALA A 245 8.56 11.34 -1.32
CA ALA A 245 7.50 10.83 -2.18
C ALA A 245 7.03 9.42 -1.76
N CYS A 246 7.96 8.51 -1.46
CA CYS A 246 7.61 7.20 -0.91
C CYS A 246 7.14 7.27 0.56
N VAL A 247 7.41 8.37 1.27
CA VAL A 247 7.13 8.53 2.71
C VAL A 247 7.82 7.44 3.56
N GLN A 248 8.94 6.92 3.06
CA GLN A 248 9.63 5.76 3.63
C GLN A 248 11.14 6.01 3.78
N SER A 249 11.73 5.31 4.74
CA SER A 249 13.18 5.09 4.82
C SER A 249 13.55 3.71 4.31
N PHE A 250 14.57 3.62 3.46
CA PHE A 250 15.14 2.40 2.93
C PHE A 250 16.57 2.25 3.44
N TRP A 251 16.88 1.14 4.08
CA TRP A 251 18.21 0.91 4.68
C TRP A 251 19.03 -0.06 3.84
N ALA A 252 20.36 0.03 3.95
CA ALA A 252 21.25 -0.91 3.28
C ALA A 252 20.99 -2.36 3.73
N THR A 253 21.27 -3.31 2.84
CA THR A 253 21.18 -4.75 3.15
C THR A 253 22.09 -5.08 4.34
N GLY A 254 21.63 -5.94 5.26
CA GLY A 254 22.34 -6.20 6.53
C GLY A 254 22.09 -5.14 7.62
N TYR A 255 21.19 -4.19 7.39
CA TYR A 255 20.62 -3.38 8.46
C TYR A 255 19.82 -4.27 9.41
N HIS A 256 20.31 -4.39 10.64
CA HIS A 256 19.60 -5.06 11.72
C HIS A 256 19.06 -4.01 12.68
N ASP A 257 17.73 -3.95 12.77
CA ASP A 257 17.10 -3.26 13.88
C ASP A 257 17.28 -4.12 15.13
N HIS A 258 18.05 -3.62 16.09
CA HIS A 258 18.26 -4.33 17.35
C HIS A 258 17.06 -4.19 18.28
N TYR A 259 16.08 -3.35 17.94
CA TYR A 259 14.83 -3.22 18.66
C TYR A 259 13.73 -3.96 17.92
N ASP A 260 13.31 -5.10 18.46
CA ASP A 260 12.02 -5.68 18.09
C ASP A 260 10.93 -4.88 18.81
N PHE A 261 10.45 -3.80 18.17
CA PHE A 261 9.34 -3.00 18.69
C PHE A 261 8.04 -3.81 18.87
N TYR A 262 7.96 -5.02 18.33
CA TYR A 262 6.84 -5.95 18.48
C TYR A 262 7.12 -7.10 19.46
N SER A 263 8.28 -7.11 20.11
CA SER A 263 8.65 -8.15 21.10
C SER A 263 7.63 -8.27 22.22
N PHE A 264 7.12 -7.13 22.70
CA PHE A 264 6.07 -7.09 23.71
C PHE A 264 4.78 -7.78 23.24
N GLU A 265 4.26 -7.45 22.05
CA GLU A 265 3.04 -8.08 21.52
C GLU A 265 3.22 -9.58 21.28
N LYS A 266 4.41 -10.00 20.83
CA LYS A 266 4.75 -11.42 20.67
C LYS A 266 4.70 -12.14 22.01
N ALA A 267 5.36 -11.60 23.04
CA ALA A 267 5.36 -12.16 24.39
C ALA A 267 3.94 -12.20 24.99
N ALA A 268 3.20 -11.10 24.88
CA ALA A 268 1.82 -10.99 25.37
C ALA A 268 0.86 -11.99 24.68
N ARG A 269 1.01 -12.23 23.38
CA ARG A 269 0.24 -13.25 22.65
C ARG A 269 0.65 -14.67 23.05
N ALA A 270 1.94 -14.93 23.25
CA ALA A 270 2.42 -16.24 23.67
C ALA A 270 1.82 -16.65 25.02
N ILE A 271 1.77 -15.74 26.00
CA ILE A 271 1.19 -15.98 27.33
C ILE A 271 -0.31 -16.34 27.25
N LEU A 272 -1.05 -15.80 26.29
CA LEU A 272 -2.48 -16.16 26.10
C LEU A 272 -2.67 -17.55 25.48
N GLN A 273 -1.67 -18.10 24.78
CA GLN A 273 -1.76 -19.41 24.12
C GLN A 273 -1.39 -20.57 25.04
N PHE A 274 -0.60 -20.33 26.09
CA PHE A 274 -0.24 -21.35 27.08
C PHE A 274 -1.16 -21.23 28.31
N PRO A 275 -2.11 -22.14 28.54
CA PRO A 275 -2.90 -22.16 29.76
C PRO A 275 -1.99 -22.46 30.95
N LYS A 276 -2.12 -21.67 32.03
CA LYS A 276 -1.41 -21.87 33.31
C LYS A 276 -1.37 -23.35 33.70
N LEU A 277 -0.18 -23.89 33.96
CA LEU A 277 -0.08 -25.07 34.81
C LEU A 277 -0.33 -24.64 36.26
N LYS A 278 -1.23 -25.34 36.96
CA LYS A 278 -1.49 -25.11 38.38
C LYS A 278 -0.26 -25.52 39.21
N SER A 279 0.38 -24.51 39.78
CA SER A 279 1.04 -24.41 41.11
C SER A 279 2.12 -25.39 41.56
N ASP A 280 2.29 -26.58 40.99
CA ASP A 280 3.10 -27.62 41.68
C ASP A 280 4.42 -27.97 40.95
N LEU A 281 4.73 -27.34 39.81
CA LEU A 281 5.96 -27.59 39.04
C LEU A 281 7.01 -26.46 39.13
N ASP A 282 6.61 -25.26 39.57
CA ASP A 282 7.50 -24.10 39.73
C ASP A 282 8.52 -24.29 40.87
N GLU A 283 8.30 -25.26 41.76
CA GLU A 283 9.23 -25.60 42.85
C GLU A 283 10.46 -26.41 42.36
N TYR A 284 10.37 -27.04 41.18
CA TYR A 284 11.41 -27.96 40.67
C TYR A 284 12.25 -27.41 39.52
N PHE A 285 11.82 -26.33 38.85
CA PHE A 285 12.55 -25.73 37.73
C PHE A 285 12.53 -24.20 37.84
N PRO A 286 13.54 -23.57 38.49
CA PRO A 286 13.66 -22.12 38.47
C PRO A 286 14.03 -21.70 37.04
N HIS A 287 13.04 -21.26 36.27
CA HIS A 287 13.27 -20.64 34.97
C HIS A 287 13.80 -19.22 35.19
N GLU A 288 15.07 -18.99 34.89
CA GLU A 288 15.62 -17.64 34.75
C GLU A 288 15.17 -17.07 33.40
N ASP A 289 13.92 -16.59 33.28
CA ASP A 289 13.54 -15.78 32.13
C ASP A 289 12.61 -14.63 32.52
N ARG A 290 12.87 -13.46 31.92
CA ARG A 290 12.26 -12.15 32.24
C ARG A 290 10.75 -12.05 31.91
N ASP A 291 10.13 -13.15 31.47
CA ASP A 291 8.75 -13.19 30.98
C ASP A 291 7.72 -13.53 32.06
N ASP A 292 8.15 -14.02 33.24
CA ASP A 292 7.25 -14.37 34.35
C ASP A 292 6.43 -13.18 34.87
N PHE A 293 6.93 -11.95 34.73
CA PHE A 293 6.25 -10.75 35.22
C PHE A 293 4.94 -10.42 34.45
N LEU A 294 4.81 -10.86 33.20
CA LEU A 294 3.61 -10.63 32.39
C LEU A 294 2.50 -11.65 32.65
N SER A 295 2.83 -12.82 33.21
CA SER A 295 1.87 -13.89 33.52
C SER A 295 0.81 -13.48 34.57
N ALA A 296 1.14 -12.49 35.40
CA ALA A 296 0.24 -11.90 36.40
C ALA A 296 -0.59 -10.73 35.85
N ALA A 297 -0.29 -10.22 34.66
CA ALA A 297 -1.00 -9.10 34.05
C ALA A 297 -2.30 -9.56 33.39
N ARG A 298 -3.37 -8.77 33.54
CA ARG A 298 -4.57 -8.91 32.72
C ARG A 298 -4.29 -8.24 31.36
N ILE A 299 -4.14 -9.05 30.32
CA ILE A 299 -3.84 -8.59 28.96
C ILE A 299 -5.06 -8.80 28.08
N GLU A 300 -5.53 -7.73 27.43
CA GLU A 300 -6.64 -7.77 26.48
C GLU A 300 -6.18 -7.15 25.15
N PHE A 301 -6.49 -7.82 24.04
CA PHE A 301 -6.26 -7.30 22.69
C PHE A 301 -7.60 -6.85 22.12
N VAL A 302 -7.69 -5.58 21.73
CA VAL A 302 -8.91 -4.96 21.20
C VAL A 302 -8.65 -4.49 19.77
N ASP A 303 -9.38 -5.08 18.81
CA ASP A 303 -9.29 -4.74 17.38
C ASP A 303 -10.51 -3.93 16.90
N GLU A 304 -10.87 -2.91 17.68
CA GLU A 304 -12.00 -2.02 17.39
C GLU A 304 -11.52 -0.63 17.00
N GLU A 305 -12.25 0.13 16.18
CA GLU A 305 -11.83 1.47 15.74
C GLU A 305 -11.63 2.44 16.93
N ARG A 306 -12.49 2.32 17.95
CA ARG A 306 -12.47 3.12 19.18
C ARG A 306 -12.32 2.22 20.40
N LEU A 307 -11.66 2.76 21.43
CA LEU A 307 -11.57 2.11 22.73
C LEU A 307 -12.95 2.20 23.39
N GLU A 308 -13.52 1.11 23.89
CA GLU A 308 -14.68 1.19 24.77
C GLU A 308 -14.28 1.82 26.13
N PRO A 309 -15.23 2.33 26.95
CA PRO A 309 -14.93 2.79 28.29
C PRO A 309 -14.18 1.72 29.08
N ILE A 310 -12.97 2.02 29.52
CA ILE A 310 -12.18 1.13 30.35
C ILE A 310 -12.43 1.46 31.82
N GLN A 311 -12.80 0.45 32.60
CA GLN A 311 -12.85 0.58 34.05
C GLN A 311 -11.44 0.41 34.61
N PHE A 312 -10.89 1.48 35.20
CA PHE A 312 -9.60 1.40 35.89
C PHE A 312 -9.75 0.70 37.23
N LEU A 313 -8.92 -0.32 37.46
CA LEU A 313 -8.79 -1.01 38.74
C LEU A 313 -7.59 -0.44 39.51
N PRO A 314 -7.53 -0.59 40.85
CA PRO A 314 -6.35 -0.21 41.62
C PRO A 314 -5.09 -0.86 41.06
N GLY A 315 -4.08 -0.04 40.72
CA GLY A 315 -2.83 -0.49 40.11
C GLY A 315 -2.41 0.39 38.92
N ALA A 316 -1.53 -0.13 38.07
CA ALA A 316 -1.09 0.52 36.84
C ALA A 316 -1.76 -0.13 35.63
N THR A 317 -2.40 0.69 34.79
CA THR A 317 -2.98 0.25 33.50
C THR A 317 -2.14 0.83 32.37
N PHE A 318 -1.55 -0.03 31.54
CA PHE A 318 -0.81 0.37 30.35
C PHE A 318 -1.68 0.18 29.12
N ILE A 319 -1.86 1.24 28.34
CA ILE A 319 -2.63 1.20 27.10
C ILE A 319 -1.68 1.50 25.95
N ARG A 320 -1.40 0.48 25.13
CA ARG A 320 -0.64 0.63 23.89
C ARG A 320 -1.62 0.72 22.72
N SER A 321 -1.55 1.83 21.99
CA SER A 321 -2.35 2.03 20.78
C SER A 321 -1.48 2.61 19.67
N PRO A 322 -1.68 2.21 18.39
CA PRO A 322 -1.06 2.92 17.28
C PRO A 322 -1.39 4.41 17.34
N LYS A 323 -0.37 5.24 17.13
CA LYS A 323 -0.51 6.69 17.02
C LYS A 323 -1.53 7.04 15.92
N GLY A 324 -2.41 7.99 16.19
CA GLY A 324 -3.41 8.47 15.22
C GLY A 324 -4.68 7.63 15.13
N SER A 325 -4.83 6.58 15.94
CA SER A 325 -6.08 5.81 16.02
C SER A 325 -7.16 6.57 16.82
N GLY A 326 -8.45 6.28 16.56
CA GLY A 326 -9.56 6.81 17.35
C GLY A 326 -9.44 6.50 18.85
N LYS A 327 -8.68 5.46 19.20
CA LYS A 327 -8.32 5.10 20.58
C LYS A 327 -7.43 6.16 21.25
N THR A 328 -6.47 6.75 20.53
CA THR A 328 -5.60 7.82 21.08
C THR A 328 -6.42 9.06 21.47
N LYS A 329 -7.46 9.39 20.69
CA LYS A 329 -8.36 10.50 21.00
C LYS A 329 -9.17 10.24 22.26
N ARG A 330 -9.73 9.04 22.41
CA ARG A 330 -10.49 8.64 23.61
C ARG A 330 -9.64 8.57 24.88
N LEU A 331 -8.33 8.30 24.76
CA LEU A 331 -7.40 8.37 25.89
C LEU A 331 -7.23 9.80 26.44
N GLN A 332 -7.45 10.84 25.63
CA GLN A 332 -7.43 12.23 26.10
C GLN A 332 -8.61 12.52 27.03
N ASP A 333 -9.73 11.82 26.89
CA ASP A 333 -10.90 11.99 27.74
C ASP A 333 -10.74 11.29 29.12
N LEU A 334 -9.66 10.52 29.31
CA LEU A 334 -9.38 9.73 30.51
C LEU A 334 -8.32 10.35 31.44
N VAL A 335 -7.74 11.50 31.05
CA VAL A 335 -6.70 12.25 31.79
C VAL A 335 -7.19 13.66 32.06
#